data_AF-A0A0P9WII0-F1
#
_entry.id   AF-A0A0P9WII0-F1
#
_cell.length_a   1.000
_cell.length_b   1.000
_cell.length_c   1.000
_cell.angle_alpha   90.00
_cell.angle_beta   90.00
_cell.angle_gamma   90.00
#
_symmetry.space_group_name_H-M   'P 1'
#
loop_
_entity.id
_entity.type
_entity.pdbx_description
1 polymer ?
#
loop_
_entity_poly.entity_id
_entity_poly.type
_entity_poly.pdbx_seq_one_letter_code
_entity_poly.pdbx_strand_id
1 'polypeptide(L)'
;MMVEHGTLANLVYWHCQTFDLHAGSHTASVAGFGFDAMAWEIWPALCAGATLHVPPANIGNEQLDALLDWWLAQPLQVAFLPTPVAEYAFSRELHHPTLHTLLIGGD
;
A
#
# COMPACT_ATOMS: atom_id res chain seq x y z
N MET A 1 5.13 21.19 -1.00
CA MET A 1 5.07 20.92 0.45
C MET A 1 6.48 20.50 0.88
N MET A 2 6.98 20.96 2.03
CA MET A 2 8.27 20.51 2.57
C MET A 2 8.02 19.56 3.74
N VAL A 3 8.68 18.41 3.75
CA VAL A 3 8.58 17.40 4.81
C VAL A 3 9.99 17.08 5.30
N GLU A 4 10.20 17.12 6.61
CA GLU A 4 11.50 16.84 7.23
C GLU A 4 11.70 15.34 7.51
N HIS A 5 12.96 14.91 7.54
CA HIS A 5 13.31 13.52 7.85
C HIS A 5 12.77 13.05 9.20
N GLY A 6 12.73 13.93 10.21
CA GLY A 6 12.18 13.59 11.54
C GLY A 6 10.69 13.23 11.48
N THR A 7 9.91 13.95 10.67
CA THR A 7 8.49 13.67 10.47
C THR A 7 8.30 12.32 9.76
N LEU A 8 9.11 12.02 8.74
CA LEU A 8 9.07 10.74 8.06
C LEU A 8 9.46 9.58 8.99
N ALA A 9 10.50 9.74 9.79
CA ALA A 9 10.92 8.73 10.76
C ALA A 9 9.82 8.43 11.79
N ASN A 10 9.10 9.46 12.24
CA ASN A 10 7.95 9.29 13.13
C ASN A 10 6.81 8.51 12.47
N LEU A 11 6.49 8.82 11.20
CA LEU A 11 5.49 8.07 10.42
C LEU A 11 5.88 6.60 10.30
N VAL A 12 7.13 6.31 9.93
CA VAL A 12 7.65 4.95 9.79
C VAL A 12 7.54 4.18 11.11
N TYR A 13 7.99 4.78 12.21
CA TYR A 13 7.94 4.13 13.52
C TYR A 13 6.50 3.79 13.93
N TRP A 14 5.59 4.77 13.81
CA TRP A 14 4.18 4.55 14.12
C TRP A 14 3.55 3.47 13.23
N HIS A 15 3.83 3.49 11.93
CA HIS A 15 3.27 2.54 10.97
C HIS A 15 3.66 1.10 11.30
N CYS A 16 4.96 0.87 11.53
CA CYS A 16 5.46 -0.46 11.85
C CYS A 16 4.86 -1.01 13.15
N GLN A 17 4.71 -0.16 14.17
CA GLN A 17 4.10 -0.56 15.44
C GLN A 17 2.59 -0.83 15.31
N THR A 18 1.87 0.02 14.57
CA THR A 18 0.40 -0.03 14.51
C THR A 18 -0.09 -1.20 13.67
N PHE A 19 0.62 -1.54 12.60
CA PHE A 19 0.21 -2.57 11.65
C PHE A 19 1.08 -3.82 11.69
N ASP A 20 1.91 -3.95 12.74
CA ASP A 20 2.83 -5.08 12.95
C ASP A 20 3.67 -5.37 11.69
N LEU A 21 4.17 -4.30 11.06
CA LEU A 21 5.03 -4.43 9.89
C LEU A 21 6.46 -4.71 10.33
N HIS A 22 6.99 -5.86 9.95
CA HIS A 22 8.28 -6.34 10.39
C HIS A 22 9.04 -7.03 9.24
N ALA A 23 10.25 -7.50 9.53
CA ALA A 23 11.05 -8.23 8.56
C ALA A 23 10.31 -9.49 8.09
N GLY A 24 10.22 -9.68 6.77
CA GLY A 24 9.45 -10.79 6.18
C GLY A 24 7.96 -10.52 5.97
N SER A 25 7.43 -9.38 6.41
CA SER A 25 6.11 -8.91 5.95
C SER A 25 6.15 -8.55 4.46
N HIS A 26 4.99 -8.45 3.84
CA HIS A 26 4.75 -8.10 2.44
C HIS A 26 3.68 -7.01 2.37
N THR A 27 3.97 -5.97 1.59
CA THR A 27 3.08 -4.84 1.33
C THR A 27 3.15 -4.46 -0.15
N ALA A 28 2.25 -3.60 -0.61
CA ALA A 28 2.21 -3.12 -1.98
C ALA A 28 2.35 -1.59 -2.02
N SER A 29 2.95 -1.07 -3.09
CA SER A 29 2.83 0.35 -3.44
C SER A 29 1.89 0.50 -4.62
N VAL A 30 0.70 1.04 -4.34
CA VAL A 30 -0.37 1.29 -5.33
C VAL A 30 -0.59 2.80 -5.51
N ALA A 31 -0.22 3.62 -4.52
CA ALA A 31 -0.30 5.06 -4.66
C ALA A 31 0.59 5.55 -5.81
N GLY A 32 0.05 6.45 -6.64
CA GLY A 32 0.83 7.04 -7.71
C GLY A 32 2.04 7.82 -7.18
N PHE A 33 3.12 7.83 -7.95
CA PHE A 33 4.42 8.43 -7.54
C PHE A 33 4.36 9.90 -7.07
N GLY A 34 3.31 10.64 -7.45
CA GLY A 34 3.08 12.03 -7.04
C GLY A 34 2.26 12.22 -5.76
N PHE A 35 1.76 11.15 -5.15
CA PHE A 35 0.92 11.20 -3.95
C PHE A 35 1.73 10.94 -2.68
N ASP A 36 1.34 11.58 -1.58
CA ASP A 36 1.96 11.43 -0.27
C ASP A 36 1.83 10.01 0.31
N ALA A 37 0.72 9.33 0.00
CA ALA A 37 0.50 7.93 0.34
C ALA A 37 1.62 7.00 -0.17
N MET A 38 2.34 7.35 -1.24
CA MET A 38 3.50 6.56 -1.67
C MET A 38 4.60 6.54 -0.58
N ALA A 39 4.83 7.65 0.12
CA ALA A 39 5.80 7.68 1.21
C ALA A 39 5.36 6.79 2.38
N TRP A 40 4.05 6.69 2.60
CA TRP A 40 3.42 5.79 3.58
C TRP A 40 3.64 4.33 3.17
N GLU A 41 3.51 3.97 1.90
CA GLU A 41 3.70 2.58 1.43
C GLU A 41 5.17 2.14 1.42
N ILE A 42 6.07 2.99 0.91
CA ILE A 42 7.46 2.61 0.60
C ILE A 42 8.35 2.61 1.84
N TRP A 43 8.37 3.70 2.60
CA TRP A 43 9.38 3.88 3.65
C TRP A 43 9.25 2.89 4.81
N PRO A 44 8.05 2.61 5.35
CA PRO A 44 7.91 1.59 6.38
C PRO A 44 8.37 0.22 5.91
N ALA A 45 8.06 -0.15 4.66
CA ALA A 45 8.48 -1.44 4.10
C ALA A 45 10.01 -1.58 4.07
N LEU A 46 10.68 -0.57 3.50
CA LEU A 46 12.14 -0.57 3.37
C LEU A 46 12.84 -0.49 4.72
N CYS A 47 12.31 0.29 5.67
CA CYS A 47 12.90 0.44 7.00
C CYS A 47 12.65 -0.77 7.91
N ALA A 48 11.55 -1.50 7.74
CA ALA A 48 11.22 -2.68 8.54
C ALA A 48 11.88 -3.98 8.03
N GLY A 49 12.45 -3.97 6.82
CA GLY A 49 12.93 -5.20 6.15
C GLY A 49 11.80 -6.05 5.56
N ALA A 50 10.67 -5.42 5.21
CA ALA A 50 9.57 -6.05 4.51
C ALA A 50 9.84 -6.12 3.00
N THR A 51 9.02 -6.90 2.30
CA THR A 51 8.98 -6.94 0.84
C THR A 51 7.95 -5.94 0.33
N LEU A 52 8.38 -5.02 -0.53
CA LEU A 52 7.49 -4.10 -1.25
C LEU A 52 7.20 -4.65 -2.64
N HIS A 53 5.94 -4.99 -2.90
CA HIS A 53 5.44 -5.37 -4.21
C HIS A 53 5.04 -4.12 -5.01
N VAL A 54 5.44 -4.06 -6.27
CA VAL A 54 5.15 -2.94 -7.16
C VAL A 54 4.43 -3.48 -8.40
N PRO A 55 3.34 -2.85 -8.86
CA PRO A 55 2.64 -3.30 -10.04
C PRO A 55 3.56 -3.24 -11.27
N PRO A 56 3.42 -4.19 -12.21
CA PRO A 56 4.10 -4.12 -13.50
C PRO A 56 3.89 -2.77 -14.19
N ALA A 57 4.95 -2.23 -14.82
CA ALA A 57 4.94 -0.89 -15.42
C ALA A 57 3.91 -0.70 -16.55
N ASN A 58 3.33 -1.78 -17.08
CA ASN A 58 2.27 -1.75 -18.10
C ASN A 58 0.85 -1.65 -17.51
N ILE A 59 0.68 -1.82 -16.20
CA ILE A 59 -0.60 -1.61 -15.51
C ILE A 59 -0.67 -0.14 -15.10
N GLY A 60 -1.45 0.63 -15.87
CA GLY A 60 -1.75 2.03 -15.57
C GLY A 60 -2.82 2.15 -14.48
N ASN A 61 -2.92 3.33 -13.88
CA ASN A 61 -3.91 3.62 -12.82
C ASN A 61 -5.36 3.50 -13.31
N GLU A 62 -5.60 3.63 -14.61
CA GLU A 62 -6.90 3.45 -15.24
C GLU A 62 -7.31 1.98 -15.44
N GLN A 63 -6.35 1.04 -15.35
CA GLN A 63 -6.58 -0.40 -15.56
C GLN A 63 -6.92 -1.09 -14.24
N LEU A 64 -8.02 -0.68 -13.63
CA LEU A 64 -8.39 -1.04 -12.26
C LEU A 64 -8.57 -2.54 -12.03
N ASP A 65 -9.21 -3.26 -12.96
CA ASP A 65 -9.34 -4.71 -12.88
C ASP A 65 -7.97 -5.40 -12.88
N ALA A 66 -7.07 -5.02 -13.79
CA ALA A 66 -5.73 -5.60 -13.88
C ALA A 66 -4.88 -5.29 -12.63
N LEU A 67 -5.01 -4.08 -12.08
CA LEU A 67 -4.37 -3.68 -10.84
C LEU A 67 -4.86 -4.55 -9.66
N LEU A 68 -6.18 -4.76 -9.54
CA LEU A 68 -6.76 -5.54 -8.45
C LEU A 68 -6.47 -7.03 -8.61
N ASP A 69 -6.45 -7.58 -9.82
CA ASP A 69 -6.03 -8.96 -10.09
C ASP A 69 -4.57 -9.18 -9.67
N TRP A 70 -3.68 -8.25 -10.01
CA TRP A 70 -2.29 -8.28 -9.57
C TRP A 70 -2.17 -8.17 -8.04
N TRP A 71 -2.92 -7.25 -7.44
CA TRP A 71 -2.92 -6.99 -6.00
C TRP A 71 -3.36 -8.23 -5.21
N LEU A 72 -4.47 -8.85 -5.63
CA LEU A 72 -4.98 -10.10 -5.05
C LEU A 72 -4.01 -11.29 -5.16
N ALA A 73 -3.11 -11.27 -6.14
CA ALA A 73 -2.11 -12.32 -6.33
C ALA A 73 -0.89 -12.17 -5.41
N GLN A 74 -0.75 -11.05 -4.68
CA GLN A 74 0.37 -10.81 -3.78
C GLN A 74 0.04 -11.28 -2.35
N PRO A 75 1.02 -11.77 -1.56
CA PRO A 75 0.80 -12.23 -0.19
C PRO A 75 0.81 -11.08 0.82
N LEU A 76 0.03 -10.03 0.59
CA LEU A 76 0.04 -8.79 1.37
C LEU A 76 -0.55 -8.98 2.78
N GLN A 77 0.06 -8.41 3.81
CA GLN A 77 -0.51 -8.32 5.17
C GLN A 77 -1.11 -6.94 5.45
N VAL A 78 -0.46 -5.89 4.94
CA VAL A 78 -0.91 -4.49 5.03
C VAL A 78 -0.81 -3.89 3.65
N ALA A 79 -1.83 -3.14 3.23
CA ALA A 79 -1.83 -2.45 1.95
C ALA A 79 -2.67 -1.18 2.02
N PHE A 80 -2.42 -0.26 1.09
CA PHE A 80 -3.24 0.92 0.87
C PHE A 80 -3.95 0.82 -0.47
N LEU A 81 -5.20 1.29 -0.53
CA LEU A 81 -5.89 1.56 -1.79
C LEU A 81 -6.48 2.98 -1.74
N PRO A 82 -6.31 3.79 -2.81
CA PRO A 82 -7.06 5.04 -2.94
C PRO A 82 -8.56 4.81 -2.77
N THR A 83 -9.31 5.76 -2.19
CA THR A 83 -10.76 5.61 -1.94
C THR A 83 -11.54 5.07 -3.14
N PRO A 84 -11.45 5.63 -4.36
CA PRO A 84 -12.20 5.10 -5.51
C PRO A 84 -11.80 3.67 -5.91
N VAL A 85 -10.54 3.28 -5.68
CA VAL A 85 -10.04 1.93 -5.95
C VAL A 85 -10.60 0.94 -4.92
N ALA A 86 -10.64 1.33 -3.65
CA ALA A 86 -11.21 0.54 -2.58
C ALA A 86 -12.72 0.35 -2.75
N GLU A 87 -13.46 1.42 -3.06
CA GLU A 87 -14.89 1.37 -3.35
C GLU A 87 -15.20 0.43 -4.53
N TYR A 88 -14.41 0.50 -5.59
CA TYR A 88 -14.54 -0.41 -6.72
C TYR A 88 -14.30 -1.86 -6.30
N ALA A 89 -13.23 -2.15 -5.56
CA ALA A 89 -12.94 -3.49 -5.05
C ALA A 89 -14.09 -4.04 -4.18
N PHE A 90 -14.68 -3.20 -3.33
CA PHE A 90 -15.84 -3.57 -2.51
C PHE A 90 -17.10 -3.79 -3.33
N SER A 91 -17.36 -2.97 -4.35
CA SER A 91 -18.49 -3.17 -5.28
C SER A 91 -18.43 -4.49 -6.03
N ARG A 92 -17.22 -5.05 -6.16
CA ARG A 92 -16.92 -6.33 -6.80
C ARG A 92 -16.82 -7.49 -5.80
N GLU A 93 -17.08 -7.23 -4.52
CA GLU A 93 -17.00 -8.20 -3.41
C GLU A 93 -15.64 -8.91 -3.35
N LEU A 94 -14.56 -8.20 -3.68
CA LEU A 94 -13.22 -8.77 -3.67
C LEU A 94 -12.70 -8.90 -2.24
N HIS A 95 -12.23 -10.11 -1.89
CA HIS A 95 -11.60 -10.41 -0.62
C HIS A 95 -10.14 -10.81 -0.84
N HIS A 96 -9.22 -10.04 -0.26
CA HIS A 96 -7.80 -10.38 -0.37
C HIS A 96 -7.46 -11.57 0.52
N PRO A 97 -6.81 -12.62 -0.01
CA PRO A 97 -6.66 -13.90 0.69
C PRO A 97 -5.77 -13.83 1.94
N THR A 98 -4.82 -12.89 1.99
CA THR A 98 -3.84 -12.79 3.09
C THR A 98 -3.86 -11.46 3.83
N LEU A 99 -4.71 -10.51 3.42
CA LEU A 99 -4.63 -9.15 3.95
C LEU A 99 -5.24 -9.09 5.34
N HIS A 100 -4.49 -8.52 6.29
CA HIS A 100 -4.98 -8.29 7.65
C HIS A 100 -5.55 -6.88 7.78
N THR A 101 -4.90 -5.90 7.17
CA THR A 101 -5.30 -4.49 7.26
C THR A 101 -5.29 -3.83 5.88
N LEU A 102 -6.44 -3.26 5.51
CA LEU A 102 -6.56 -2.36 4.37
C LEU A 102 -6.65 -0.91 4.86
N LEU A 103 -5.73 -0.07 4.39
CA LEU A 103 -5.76 1.37 4.56
C LEU A 103 -6.44 2.00 3.35
N ILE A 104 -7.33 2.96 3.59
CA ILE A 104 -8.07 3.65 2.53
C ILE A 104 -7.98 5.15 2.77
N GLY A 105 -7.72 5.91 1.72
CA GLY A 105 -7.67 7.36 1.81
C GLY A 105 -7.46 8.04 0.46
N GLY A 106 -7.60 9.36 0.46
CA GLY A 106 -7.56 10.21 -0.74
C GLY A 106 -8.92 10.24 -1.44
N ASP A 107 -9.53 11.42 -1.52
CA ASP A 107 -10.71 11.76 -2.33
C ASP A 107 -10.71 13.29 -2.57
#